data_AF-A0A2X3F5C0-F1
#
_entry.id   AF-A0A2X3F5C0-F1
#
_cell.length_a   1.000
_cell.length_b   1.000
_cell.length_c   1.000
_cell.angle_alpha   90.00
_cell.angle_beta   90.00
_cell.angle_gamma   90.00
#
_symmetry.space_group_name_H-M   'P 1'
#
loop_
_entity.id
_entity.type
_entity.pdbx_description
1 polymer ?
#
loop_
_entity_poly.entity_id
_entity_poly.type
_entity_poly.pdbx_seq_one_letter_code
_entity_poly.pdbx_strand_id
1 'polypeptide(L)' 'MLLSEETRQRVSILEYIQDRTLLSRSSILNVLSALKKGGYITFARGGYLQNIVSLPEKF' A
#
# COMPACT_ATOMS: atom_id res chain seq x y z
N MET A 1 7.27 0.15 16.74
CA MET A 1 7.67 -1.23 16.40
C MET A 1 7.64 -1.35 14.88
N LEU A 2 8.79 -1.56 14.24
CA LEU A 2 8.86 -1.84 12.80
C LEU A 2 8.40 -3.29 12.60
N LEU A 3 7.42 -3.51 11.72
CA LEU A 3 6.94 -4.85 11.38
C LEU A 3 8.10 -5.67 10.78
N SER A 4 8.27 -6.92 11.24
CA SER A 4 9.23 -7.86 10.63
C SER A 4 8.91 -8.07 9.15
N GLU A 5 9.92 -8.36 8.33
CA GLU A 5 9.73 -8.63 6.89
C GLU A 5 8.69 -9.73 6.64
N GLU A 6 8.65 -10.73 7.53
CA GLU A 6 7.67 -11.81 7.50
C GLU A 6 6.22 -11.31 7.70
N THR A 7 6.03 -10.25 8.48
CA THR A 7 4.71 -9.63 8.68
C THR A 7 4.31 -8.77 7.47
N ARG A 8 5.28 -8.13 6.80
CA ARG A 8 5.06 -7.31 5.60
C ARG A 8 4.55 -8.14 4.41
N GLN A 9 4.85 -9.44 4.39
CA GLN A 9 4.35 -10.39 3.38
C GLN A 9 3.02 -11.04 3.75
N ARG A 10 2.51 -10.83 4.97
CA ARG A 10 1.25 -11.43 5.45
C ARG A 10 0.07 -10.48 5.41
N VAL A 11 0.32 -9.17 5.38
CA VAL A 11 -0.73 -8.14 5.37
C VAL A 11 -0.70 -7.39 4.06
N SER A 12 -1.82 -7.42 3.32
CA SER A 12 -1.95 -6.63 2.10
C SER A 12 -1.99 -5.13 2.43
N ILE A 13 -1.49 -4.29 1.51
CA ILE A 13 -1.52 -2.83 1.67
C ILE A 13 -2.95 -2.34 1.93
N LEU A 14 -3.92 -2.97 1.24
CA LEU A 14 -5.33 -2.66 1.39
C LEU A 14 -5.81 -2.92 2.82
N GLU A 15 -5.57 -4.12 3.37
CA GLU A 15 -6.00 -4.45 4.73
C GLU A 15 -5.30 -3.59 5.77
N TYR A 16 -4.00 -3.35 5.60
CA TYR A 16 -3.25 -2.48 6.50
C TYR A 16 -3.83 -1.06 6.56
N ILE A 17 -4.13 -0.45 5.41
CA ILE A 17 -4.69 0.90 5.37
C ILE A 17 -6.14 0.89 5.87
N GLN A 18 -6.93 -0.12 5.52
CA GLN A 18 -8.33 -0.22 5.91
C GLN A 18 -8.52 -0.43 7.42
N ASP A 19 -7.62 -1.16 8.09
CA ASP A 19 -7.65 -1.35 9.55
C ASP A 19 -7.26 -0.06 10.30
N ARG A 20 -6.39 0.75 9.68
CA ARG A 20 -5.76 1.92 10.31
C ARG A 20 -6.44 3.24 9.96
N THR A 21 -7.40 3.22 9.03
CA THR A 21 -8.10 4.40 8.52
C THR A 21 -9.58 4.08 8.32
N LEU A 22 -10.44 5.10 8.26
CA LEU A 22 -11.87 4.93 7.95
C LEU A 22 -12.15 5.00 6.44
N LEU A 23 -11.13 4.78 5.61
CA LEU A 23 -11.26 4.88 4.16
C LEU A 23 -11.94 3.66 3.57
N SER A 24 -12.76 3.91 2.54
CA SER A 24 -13.38 2.83 1.78
C SER A 24 -12.33 2.04 0.99
N ARG A 25 -12.58 0.74 0.78
CA ARG A 25 -11.73 -0.12 -0.06
C ARG A 25 -11.47 0.48 -1.44
N SER A 26 -12.52 0.99 -2.08
CA SER A 26 -12.45 1.60 -3.41
C SER A 26 -11.56 2.84 -3.41
N SER A 27 -11.67 3.70 -2.40
CA SER A 27 -10.80 4.88 -2.25
C SER A 27 -9.33 4.48 -2.13
N ILE A 28 -9.03 3.49 -1.28
CA ILE A 28 -7.66 2.99 -1.08
C ILE A 28 -7.12 2.42 -2.39
N LEU A 29 -7.88 1.57 -3.08
CA LEU A 29 -7.47 0.96 -4.34
C LEU A 29 -7.22 1.99 -5.45
N ASN A 30 -8.03 3.04 -5.53
CA ASN A 30 -7.82 4.14 -6.47
C ASN A 30 -6.47 4.84 -6.22
N VAL A 31 -6.16 5.15 -4.96
CA VAL A 31 -4.87 5.76 -4.58
C VAL A 31 -3.72 4.80 -4.89
N LEU A 32 -3.82 3.52 -4.53
CA LEU A 32 -2.78 2.53 -4.81
C LEU A 32 -2.53 2.34 -6.32
N SER A 33 -3.59 2.35 -7.12
CA SER A 33 -3.49 2.27 -8.58
C SER A 33 -2.76 3.48 -9.15
N ALA A 34 -3.10 4.67 -8.67
CA ALA A 34 -2.45 5.91 -9.08
C ALA A 34 -0.97 5.97 -8.62
N LEU A 35 -0.68 5.52 -7.39
CA LEU A 35 0.69 5.44 -6.87
C LEU A 35 1.55 4.46 -7.68
N LYS A 36 1.00 3.29 -8.03
CA LYS A 36 1.67 2.32 -8.90
C LYS A 36 1.89 2.89 -10.30
N LYS A 37 0.88 3.54 -10.90
CA LYS A 37 0.98 4.15 -12.23
C LYS A 37 2.03 5.27 -12.27
N GLY A 38 2.16 6.02 -11.17
CA GLY A 38 3.19 7.06 -11.01
C GLY A 38 4.59 6.52 -10.70
N GLY A 39 4.78 5.21 -10.58
CA GLY A 39 6.08 4.61 -10.25
C GLY A 39 6.53 4.85 -8.80
N TYR A 40 5.63 5.30 -7.93
CA TYR A 40 5.93 5.62 -6.54
C TYR A 40 6.05 4.36 -5.66
N ILE A 41 5.29 3.31 -6.00
CA ILE A 41 5.31 2.03 -5.28
C ILE A 41 5.28 0.84 -6.23
N THR A 42 5.83 -0.27 -5.76
CA THR A 42 5.73 -1.58 -6.41
C THR A 42 5.15 -2.59 -5.43
N PHE A 43 4.17 -3.38 -5.86
CA PHE A 43 3.55 -4.43 -5.05
C PHE A 43 3.34 -5.71 -5.84
N ALA A 44 3.44 -6.84 -5.14
CA ALA A 44 3.28 -8.18 -5.70
C ALA A 44 1.80 -8.52 -5.98
N ARG A 45 1.59 -9.59 -6.74
CA ARG A 45 0.26 -10.21 -6.87
C ARG A 45 -0.24 -10.61 -5.48
N GLY A 46 -1.46 -10.18 -5.13
CA GLY A 46 -1.99 -10.30 -3.76
C GLY A 46 -1.95 -8.99 -2.95
N GLY A 47 -1.35 -7.91 -3.47
CA GLY A 47 -1.42 -6.59 -2.85
C GLY A 47 -0.38 -6.36 -1.75
N TYR A 48 0.71 -7.12 -1.75
CA TYR A 48 1.81 -6.99 -0.78
C TYR A 48 2.85 -5.99 -1.26
N LEU A 49 3.17 -5.01 -0.42
CA LEU A 49 4.15 -3.97 -0.75
C LEU A 49 5.56 -4.57 -0.89
N GLN A 50 6.19 -4.35 -2.03
CA GLN A 50 7.55 -4.80 -2.29
C GLN A 50 8.55 -3.64 -2.16
N ASN A 51 8.22 -2.48 -2.74
CA ASN A 51 9.11 -1.33 -2.73
C ASN A 51 8.34 -0.01 -2.70
N ILE A 52 8.94 1.00 -2.06
CA ILE A 52 8.53 2.40 -2.13
C ILE A 52 9.71 3.17 -2.71
N VAL A 53 9.50 3.86 -3.83
CA VAL A 53 10.55 4.63 -4.53
C VAL A 53 10.61 6.04 -3.95
N SER A 54 9.50 6.76 -4.03
CA SER A 54 9.31 8.11 -3.48
C SER A 54 7.81 8.32 -3.32
N LEU A 55 7.33 8.85 -2.21
CA LEU A 55 5.92 9.21 -2.09
C LEU A 55 5.75 10.70 -2.37
N PRO A 56 4.75 11.09 -3.16
CA PRO A 56 4.43 12.49 -3.36
C PRO A 56 3.89 13.10 -2.05
N GLU A 57 4.19 14.36 -1.79
CA GLU A 57 3.74 15.07 -0.59
C GLU A 57 2.21 15.29 -0.55
N LYS A 58 1.52 15.16 -1.69
CA LYS A 58 0.07 15.34 -1.82
C LYS A 58 -0.55 14.31 -2.76
N PHE A 59 -1.69 13.75 -2.35
CA PHE A 59 -2.54 12.86 -3.13
C PHE A 59 -4.00 13.04 -2.74
#